data_AF-A0A552DN93-F1
#
_entry.id   AF-A0A552DN93-F1
#
_cell.length_a   1.000
_cell.length_b   1.000
_cell.length_c   1.000
_cell.angle_alpha   90.00
_cell.angle_beta   90.00
_cell.angle_gamma   90.00
#
_symmetry.space_group_name_H-M   'P 1'
#
loop_
_entity.id
_entity.type
_entity.pdbx_description
1 polymer ?
#
loop_
_entity_poly.entity_id
_entity_poly.type
_entity_poly.pdbx_seq_one_letter_code
_entity_poly.pdbx_strand_id
1 'polypeptide(L)'
;MSAKFCLLIPSKILQIEKHFGQKLDSWLAEAEAANISNRGLSNYALCSLSEFQKYPDVNLNLPDNIGDRYYVIDWGFSFMSDAILRDFLSWLAQIYVYGEVGILTYWSDELRRFPAIKITNKLNNINDLSVNKLPLDELLFFSLEKVNETS
;
A
#
# COMPACT_ATOMS: atom_id res chain seq x y z
N MET A 1 11.87 2.74 -17.43
CA MET A 1 10.47 2.62 -16.99
C MET A 1 10.24 1.28 -16.29
N SER A 2 9.92 1.32 -14.99
CA SER A 2 9.67 0.13 -14.18
C SER A 2 8.44 0.36 -13.30
N ALA A 3 7.62 -0.67 -13.11
CA ALA A 3 6.42 -0.58 -12.29
C ALA A 3 6.82 -0.62 -10.81
N LYS A 4 6.25 0.28 -10.02
CA LYS A 4 6.41 0.33 -8.57
C LYS A 4 5.12 -0.09 -7.87
N PHE A 5 5.25 -0.53 -6.62
CA PHE A 5 4.15 -0.95 -5.75
C PHE A 5 4.20 -0.20 -4.42
N CYS A 6 3.07 0.39 -4.03
CA CYS A 6 2.94 0.98 -2.71
C CYS A 6 1.53 0.80 -2.13
N LEU A 7 1.45 0.96 -0.82
CA LEU A 7 0.23 0.81 -0.04
C LEU A 7 0.01 2.05 0.83
N LEU A 8 -1.17 2.65 0.69
CA LEU A 8 -1.62 3.77 1.51
C LEU A 8 -2.34 3.20 2.74
N ILE A 9 -1.74 3.38 3.92
CA ILE A 9 -2.35 3.00 5.20
C ILE A 9 -2.93 4.23 5.90
N PRO A 10 -4.04 4.10 6.66
CA PRO A 10 -4.55 5.20 7.47
C PRO A 10 -3.50 5.72 8.47
N SER A 11 -3.25 7.03 8.50
CA SER A 11 -2.33 7.67 9.45
C SER A 11 -2.67 7.36 10.92
N LYS A 12 -3.95 7.09 11.19
CA LYS A 12 -4.45 6.73 12.52
C LYS A 12 -3.82 5.43 13.06
N ILE A 13 -3.36 4.52 12.20
CA ILE A 13 -2.64 3.30 12.62
C ILE A 13 -1.38 3.66 13.41
N LEU A 14 -0.62 4.66 12.97
CA LEU A 14 0.61 5.11 13.65
C LEU A 14 0.32 5.78 15.00
N GLN A 15 -0.90 6.29 15.21
CA GLN A 15 -1.32 6.86 16.49
C GLN A 15 -1.77 5.78 17.47
N ILE A 16 -2.40 4.71 16.97
CA ILE A 16 -2.84 3.56 17.77
C ILE A 16 -1.63 2.72 18.20
N GLU A 17 -0.73 2.44 17.26
CA GLU A 17 0.45 1.61 17.47
C GLU A 17 1.72 2.47 17.54
N LYS A 18 2.15 2.81 18.76
CA LYS A 18 3.31 3.69 19.00
C LYS A 18 4.62 3.13 18.43
N HIS A 19 4.73 1.81 18.30
CA HIS A 19 5.91 1.14 17.77
C HIS A 19 5.67 0.58 16.37
N PHE A 20 4.80 1.22 15.58
CA PHE A 20 4.36 0.69 14.28
C PHE A 20 5.52 0.33 13.36
N GLY A 21 6.51 1.22 13.19
CA GLY A 21 7.68 0.95 12.36
C GLY A 21 8.46 -0.30 12.80
N GLN A 22 8.72 -0.46 14.10
CA GLN A 22 9.43 -1.63 14.62
C GLN A 22 8.65 -2.94 14.43
N LYS A 23 7.32 -2.89 14.61
CA LYS A 23 6.46 -4.05 14.37
C LYS A 23 6.36 -4.38 12.89
N LEU A 24 6.29 -3.37 12.03
CA LEU A 24 6.31 -3.54 10.57
C LEU A 24 7.62 -4.19 10.11
N ASP A 25 8.76 -3.70 10.59
CA ASP A 25 10.08 -4.27 10.28
C ASP A 25 10.16 -5.75 10.65
N SER A 26 9.66 -6.09 11.85
CA SER A 26 9.66 -7.47 12.36
C SER A 26 8.74 -8.37 11.53
N TRP A 27 7.52 -7.89 11.24
CA TRP A 27 6.54 -8.62 10.42
C TRP A 27 7.08 -8.90 9.01
N LEU A 28 7.70 -7.91 8.37
CA LEU A 28 8.28 -8.06 7.03
C LEU A 28 9.44 -9.06 7.05
N ALA A 29 10.33 -8.99 8.04
CA ALA A 29 11.44 -9.92 8.17
C ALA A 29 10.96 -11.38 8.35
N GLU A 30 9.91 -11.60 9.14
CA GLU A 30 9.28 -12.91 9.32
C GLU A 30 8.66 -13.42 8.00
N ALA A 31 7.94 -12.55 7.28
CA ALA A 31 7.33 -12.88 5.99
C ALA A 31 8.38 -13.25 4.92
N GLU A 32 9.49 -12.52 4.87
CA GLU A 32 10.62 -12.83 3.98
C GLU A 32 11.27 -14.18 4.32
N ALA A 33 11.50 -14.44 5.61
CA ALA A 33 12.10 -15.68 6.08
C ALA A 33 11.22 -16.91 5.76
N ALA A 34 9.90 -16.74 5.83
CA ALA A 34 8.94 -17.79 5.52
C ALA A 34 8.81 -18.08 4.02
N ASN A 35 9.13 -17.12 3.13
CA ASN A 35 8.85 -17.27 1.71
C ASN A 35 9.86 -16.55 0.79
N ILE A 36 10.69 -17.36 0.12
CA ILE A 36 11.80 -16.93 -0.75
C ILE A 36 11.36 -16.00 -1.89
N SER A 37 10.10 -16.06 -2.36
CA SER A 37 9.62 -15.20 -3.44
C SER A 37 9.45 -13.72 -3.04
N ASN A 38 9.52 -13.40 -1.74
CA ASN A 38 9.28 -12.06 -1.22
C ASN A 38 10.58 -11.34 -0.79
N ARG A 39 11.72 -11.66 -1.41
CA ARG A 39 12.98 -10.96 -1.10
C ARG A 39 12.85 -9.44 -1.33
N GLY A 40 13.28 -8.65 -0.36
CA GLY A 40 13.36 -7.19 -0.48
C GLY A 40 12.11 -6.44 -0.06
N LEU A 41 11.14 -7.10 0.59
CA LEU A 41 10.05 -6.44 1.31
C LEU A 41 10.53 -5.61 2.50
N SER A 42 11.63 -5.98 3.14
CA SER A 42 12.24 -5.16 4.21
C SER A 42 12.88 -3.88 3.67
N ASN A 43 13.06 -3.75 2.35
CA ASN A 43 13.55 -2.51 1.72
C ASN A 43 12.35 -1.65 1.30
N TYR A 44 11.75 -0.96 2.27
CA TYR A 44 10.63 -0.06 2.04
C TYR A 44 10.91 1.36 2.52
N ALA A 45 10.18 2.33 1.98
CA ALA A 45 10.10 3.67 2.54
C ALA A 45 8.72 3.87 3.19
N LEU A 46 8.69 4.51 4.36
CA LEU A 46 7.47 4.95 5.02
C LEU A 46 7.46 6.47 5.08
N CYS A 47 6.48 7.09 4.42
CA CYS A 47 6.34 8.54 4.37
C CYS A 47 4.87 8.95 4.39
N SER A 48 4.59 10.22 4.70
CA SER A 48 3.22 10.75 4.55
C SER A 48 2.83 10.82 3.07
N LEU A 49 1.53 10.74 2.76
CA LEU A 49 1.05 10.90 1.38
C LEU A 49 1.47 12.25 0.78
N SER A 50 1.48 13.32 1.59
CA SER A 50 1.94 14.65 1.21
C SER A 50 3.43 14.71 0.84
N GLU A 51 4.27 13.86 1.43
CA GLU A 51 5.68 13.71 1.03
C GLU A 51 5.81 12.89 -0.26
N PHE A 52 5.07 11.78 -0.34
CA PHE A 52 5.05 10.91 -1.51
C PHE A 52 4.59 11.64 -2.79
N GLN A 53 3.61 12.53 -2.68
CA GLN A 53 3.12 13.38 -3.79
C GLN A 53 4.20 14.29 -4.39
N LYS A 54 5.29 14.55 -3.68
CA LYS A 54 6.39 15.41 -4.17
C LYS A 54 7.39 14.63 -5.02
N TYR A 55 7.25 13.31 -5.13
CA TYR A 55 8.14 12.49 -5.94
C TYR A 55 7.93 12.81 -7.43
N PRO A 56 9.00 13.02 -8.23
CA PRO A 56 8.88 13.48 -9.61
C PRO A 56 8.04 12.59 -10.54
N ASP A 57 7.99 11.29 -10.24
CA ASP A 57 7.30 10.23 -10.97
C ASP A 57 5.86 10.00 -10.47
N VAL A 58 5.45 10.65 -9.38
CA VAL A 58 4.13 10.47 -8.76
C VAL A 58 3.22 11.62 -9.16
N ASN A 59 2.21 11.32 -9.99
CA ASN A 59 1.19 12.28 -10.40
C ASN A 59 -0.17 11.90 -9.80
N LEU A 60 -0.39 12.27 -8.55
CA LEU A 60 -1.58 11.92 -7.79
C LEU A 60 -2.67 12.99 -7.95
N ASN A 61 -3.82 12.63 -8.54
CA ASN A 61 -5.00 13.50 -8.57
C ASN A 61 -5.92 13.15 -7.39
N LEU A 62 -5.51 13.57 -6.19
CA LEU A 62 -6.24 13.27 -4.95
C LEU A 62 -6.98 14.51 -4.45
N PRO A 63 -8.16 14.36 -3.82
CA PRO A 63 -8.83 15.47 -3.15
C PRO A 63 -7.95 16.08 -2.06
N ASP A 64 -8.02 17.41 -1.88
CA ASP A 64 -7.18 18.17 -0.94
C ASP A 64 -7.25 17.68 0.52
N ASN A 65 -8.31 16.95 0.89
CA ASN A 65 -8.57 16.51 2.25
C ASN A 65 -7.95 15.15 2.63
N ILE A 66 -7.26 14.45 1.73
CA ILE A 66 -6.75 13.10 2.01
C ILE A 66 -5.26 13.05 2.36
N GLY A 67 -4.49 14.12 2.09
CA GLY A 67 -3.03 14.13 2.28
C GLY A 67 -2.59 13.71 3.69
N ASP A 68 -3.24 14.23 4.73
CA ASP A 68 -2.89 13.90 6.12
C ASP A 68 -3.54 12.61 6.63
N ARG A 69 -4.47 12.03 5.85
CA ARG A 69 -5.21 10.84 6.24
C ARG A 69 -4.43 9.54 6.02
N TYR A 70 -3.40 9.57 5.18
CA TYR A 70 -2.65 8.38 4.81
C TYR A 70 -1.14 8.53 4.92
N TYR A 71 -0.52 7.44 5.35
CA TYR A 71 0.90 7.16 5.13
C TYR A 71 1.05 6.20 3.95
N VAL A 72 2.16 6.29 3.24
CA VAL A 72 2.52 5.42 2.13
C VAL A 72 3.66 4.51 2.59
N ILE A 73 3.46 3.21 2.47
CA ILE A 73 4.52 2.22 2.47
C ILE A 73 4.89 1.95 1.01
N ASP A 74 6.06 2.42 0.58
CA ASP A 74 6.56 2.28 -0.78
C ASP A 74 7.65 1.19 -0.83
N TRP A 75 7.34 0.09 -1.50
CA TRP A 75 8.26 -1.02 -1.71
C TRP A 75 9.05 -0.91 -3.02
N GLY A 76 8.87 0.18 -3.77
CA GLY A 76 9.50 0.36 -5.06
C GLY A 76 9.21 -0.83 -5.98
N PHE A 77 10.23 -1.58 -6.36
CA PHE A 77 10.13 -2.70 -7.30
C PHE A 77 9.80 -4.05 -6.65
N SER A 78 9.70 -4.11 -5.33
CA SER A 78 9.36 -5.34 -4.60
C SER A 78 7.84 -5.51 -4.53
N PHE A 79 7.32 -6.55 -5.20
CA PHE A 79 5.90 -6.88 -5.20
C PHE A 79 5.62 -7.99 -4.20
N MET A 80 4.66 -7.77 -3.30
CA MET A 80 4.12 -8.84 -2.46
C MET A 80 3.34 -9.84 -3.30
N SER A 81 3.43 -11.12 -2.96
CA SER A 81 2.47 -12.11 -3.48
C SER A 81 1.05 -11.86 -2.93
N ASP A 82 0.02 -12.31 -3.66
CA ASP A 82 -1.39 -12.16 -3.27
C ASP A 82 -1.67 -12.66 -1.85
N ALA A 83 -1.06 -13.78 -1.45
CA ALA A 83 -1.22 -14.35 -0.11
C ALA A 83 -0.61 -13.46 0.98
N ILE A 84 0.64 -13.02 0.80
CA ILE A 84 1.33 -12.16 1.76
C ILE A 84 0.65 -10.80 1.89
N LEU A 85 0.15 -10.25 0.79
CA LEU A 85 -0.59 -9.00 0.83
C LEU A 85 -1.89 -9.15 1.64
N ARG A 86 -2.62 -10.25 1.49
CA ARG A 86 -3.81 -10.52 2.31
C ARG A 86 -3.45 -10.68 3.79
N ASP A 87 -2.40 -11.44 4.10
CA ASP A 87 -1.93 -11.60 5.47
C ASP A 87 -1.52 -10.26 6.09
N PHE A 88 -0.88 -9.39 5.30
CA PHE A 88 -0.51 -8.03 5.71
C PHE A 88 -1.74 -7.16 6.02
N LEU A 89 -2.75 -7.20 5.15
CA LEU A 89 -3.98 -6.45 5.37
C LEU A 89 -4.76 -6.96 6.60
N SER A 90 -4.76 -8.26 6.83
CA SER A 90 -5.33 -8.85 8.05
C SER A 90 -4.59 -8.35 9.29
N TRP A 91 -3.26 -8.28 9.24
CA TRP A 91 -2.44 -7.71 10.32
C TRP A 91 -2.75 -6.22 10.56
N LEU A 92 -2.92 -5.41 9.51
CA LEU A 92 -3.36 -4.02 9.65
C LEU A 92 -4.77 -3.90 10.26
N ALA A 93 -5.70 -4.77 9.86
CA ALA A 93 -7.06 -4.80 10.38
C ALA A 93 -7.11 -5.12 11.88
N GLN A 94 -6.15 -5.90 12.40
CA GLN A 94 -6.00 -6.15 13.85
C GLN A 94 -5.63 -4.88 14.63
N ILE A 95 -4.99 -3.91 14.00
CA ILE A 95 -4.60 -2.62 14.62
C ILE A 95 -5.73 -1.61 14.49
N TYR A 96 -6.31 -1.47 13.29
CA TYR A 96 -7.37 -0.51 13.02
C TYR A 96 -8.38 -1.01 11.98
N VAL A 97 -9.42 -1.70 12.45
CA VAL A 97 -10.45 -2.32 11.60
C VAL A 97 -11.29 -1.33 10.78
N TYR A 98 -11.54 -0.12 11.30
CA TYR A 98 -12.42 0.87 10.64
C TYR A 98 -11.71 1.70 9.56
N GLY A 99 -10.53 1.28 9.13
CA GLY A 99 -9.74 1.97 8.13
C GLY A 99 -10.01 1.50 6.70
N GLU A 100 -9.63 2.32 5.74
CA GLU A 100 -9.50 1.91 4.34
C GLU A 100 -8.02 1.94 3.97
N VAL A 101 -7.57 0.97 3.17
CA VAL A 101 -6.21 0.92 2.63
C VAL A 101 -6.27 1.15 1.12
N GLY A 102 -5.35 1.96 0.61
CA GLY A 102 -5.19 2.16 -0.82
C GLY A 102 -4.07 1.28 -1.35
N ILE A 103 -4.25 0.64 -2.50
CA ILE A 103 -3.20 -0.10 -3.21
C ILE A 103 -2.96 0.60 -4.55
N LEU A 104 -1.69 0.86 -4.85
CA LEU A 104 -1.28 1.55 -6.07
C LEU A 104 -0.10 0.82 -6.71
N THR A 105 -0.25 0.53 -8.00
CA THR A 105 0.90 0.33 -8.88
C THR A 105 1.03 1.53 -9.80
N TYR A 106 2.26 1.98 -10.03
CA TYR A 106 2.51 3.15 -10.86
C TYR A 106 3.82 2.99 -11.61
N TRP A 107 3.92 3.64 -12.77
CA TRP A 107 5.18 3.67 -13.50
C TRP A 107 6.12 4.71 -12.92
N SER A 108 7.40 4.33 -12.86
CA SER A 108 8.50 5.24 -12.55
C SER A 108 9.52 5.23 -13.68
N ASP A 109 9.84 6.43 -14.14
CA ASP A 109 10.92 6.75 -15.07
C ASP A 109 11.28 8.21 -14.81
N GLU A 110 12.47 8.47 -14.28
CA GLU A 110 12.95 9.82 -13.91
C GLU A 110 12.87 10.83 -15.08
N LEU A 111 12.69 10.33 -16.31
CA LEU A 111 12.71 11.10 -17.54
C LEU A 111 11.32 11.36 -18.14
N ARG A 112 10.22 10.83 -17.57
CA ARG A 112 8.88 10.91 -18.18
C ARG A 112 7.81 11.39 -17.21
N ARG A 113 6.85 12.18 -17.74
CA ARG A 113 5.60 12.52 -17.05
C ARG A 113 4.59 11.41 -17.25
N PHE A 114 4.05 10.88 -16.16
CA PHE A 114 3.01 9.85 -16.18
C PHE A 114 1.60 10.46 -16.14
N PRO A 115 0.59 9.77 -16.70
CA PRO A 115 -0.80 10.18 -16.54
C PRO A 115 -1.16 10.29 -15.06
N ALA A 116 -2.13 11.14 -14.75
CA ALA A 116 -2.59 11.30 -13.38
C ALA A 116 -3.21 9.98 -12.88
N ILE A 117 -2.75 9.52 -11.72
CA ILE A 117 -3.30 8.38 -11.00
C ILE A 117 -4.72 8.74 -10.57
N LYS A 118 -5.67 7.87 -10.92
CA LYS A 118 -7.10 8.07 -10.64
C LYS A 118 -7.50 7.29 -9.40
N ILE A 119 -8.37 7.85 -8.58
CA ILE A 119 -9.02 7.09 -7.50
C ILE A 119 -10.18 6.30 -8.10
N THR A 120 -10.26 5.01 -7.81
CA THR A 120 -11.46 4.24 -8.16
C THR A 120 -12.56 4.52 -7.15
N ASN A 121 -13.76 4.83 -7.64
CA ASN A 121 -14.94 5.05 -6.78
C ASN A 121 -15.65 3.73 -6.40
N LYS A 122 -15.07 2.58 -6.74
CA LYS A 122 -15.65 1.27 -6.46
C LYS A 122 -14.99 0.72 -5.21
N LEU A 123 -15.82 0.33 -4.24
CA LEU A 123 -15.36 -0.52 -3.13
C LEU A 123 -14.98 -1.87 -3.70
N ASN A 124 -13.69 -2.21 -3.61
CA ASN A 124 -13.16 -3.49 -4.08
C ASN A 124 -13.22 -4.53 -2.96
N ASN A 125 -13.45 -5.79 -3.34
CA ASN A 125 -13.34 -6.92 -2.42
C ASN A 125 -11.88 -7.40 -2.39
N ILE A 126 -11.31 -7.57 -1.20
CA ILE A 126 -9.94 -8.04 -1.08
C ILE A 126 -9.76 -9.47 -1.63
N ASN A 127 -10.85 -10.25 -1.66
CA ASN A 127 -10.80 -11.59 -2.21
C ASN A 127 -10.62 -11.66 -3.72
N ASP A 128 -10.96 -10.59 -4.42
CA ASP A 128 -10.78 -10.49 -5.86
C ASP A 128 -9.42 -9.87 -6.23
N LEU A 129 -8.63 -9.48 -5.22
CA LEU A 129 -7.31 -8.90 -5.42
C LEU A 129 -6.35 -9.92 -6.02
N SER A 130 -5.74 -9.53 -7.14
CA SER A 130 -4.56 -10.16 -7.70
C SER A 130 -3.53 -9.10 -8.06
N VAL A 131 -2.36 -9.15 -7.42
CA VAL A 131 -1.26 -8.19 -7.60
C VAL A 131 -0.81 -8.13 -9.05
N ASN A 132 -0.81 -9.29 -9.72
CA ASN A 132 -0.47 -9.40 -11.15
C ASN A 132 -1.48 -8.73 -12.10
N LYS A 133 -2.64 -8.31 -11.59
CA LYS A 133 -3.72 -7.65 -12.36
C LYS A 133 -3.96 -6.21 -11.91
N LEU A 134 -3.12 -5.66 -11.05
CA LEU A 134 -3.28 -4.29 -10.57
C LEU A 134 -3.10 -3.27 -11.70
N PRO A 135 -4.05 -2.31 -11.86
CA PRO A 135 -3.94 -1.24 -12.85
C PRO A 135 -2.82 -0.26 -12.50
N LEU A 136 -2.02 0.11 -13.50
CA LEU A 136 -0.80 0.93 -13.35
C LEU A 136 -1.04 2.44 -13.16
N ASP A 137 -2.30 2.87 -13.14
CA ASP A 137 -2.72 4.26 -13.05
C ASP A 137 -4.00 4.44 -12.21
N GLU A 138 -4.36 3.44 -11.40
CA GLU A 138 -5.52 3.52 -10.51
C GLU A 138 -5.16 3.16 -9.06
N LEU A 139 -5.61 4.02 -8.15
CA LEU A 139 -5.58 3.79 -6.71
C LEU A 139 -6.86 3.08 -6.29
N LEU A 140 -6.72 1.81 -5.90
CA LEU A 140 -7.81 0.95 -5.44
C LEU A 140 -7.92 1.01 -3.93
N PHE A 141 -9.10 1.32 -3.40
CA PHE A 141 -9.35 1.30 -1.96
C PHE A 141 -10.08 0.01 -1.53
N PHE A 142 -9.67 -0.51 -0.37
CA PHE A 142 -10.22 -1.69 0.29
C PHE A 142 -10.52 -1.36 1.75
N SER A 143 -11.69 -1.76 2.24
CA SER A 143 -12.03 -1.62 3.66
C SER A 143 -11.37 -2.73 4.48
N LEU A 144 -10.67 -2.36 5.57
CA LEU A 144 -10.05 -3.30 6.50
C LEU A 144 -11.09 -4.12 7.28
N GLU A 145 -12.27 -3.57 7.51
CA GLU A 145 -13.39 -4.26 8.18
C GLU A 145 -13.77 -5.53 7.43
N LYS A 146 -13.71 -5.49 6.10
CA LYS A 146 -14.11 -6.58 5.21
C LYS A 146 -13.02 -7.62 4.98
N VAL A 147 -11.81 -7.43 5.51
CA VAL A 147 -10.70 -8.36 5.30
C VAL A 147 -10.98 -9.73 5.91
N ASN A 148 -11.72 -9.77 7.03
CA ASN A 148 -12.01 -11.00 7.78
C ASN A 148 -13.40 -11.60 7.50
N GLU A 149 -14.25 -10.94 6.69
CA GLU A 149 -15.67 -11.31 6.54
C GLU A 149 -15.91 -12.60 5.71
N THR A 150 -14.86 -13.32 5.33
CA THR A 150 -14.94 -14.47 4.40
C THR A 150 -13.95 -15.58 4.71
N SER A 151 -13.52 -15.72 5.98
CA SER A 151 -12.89 -16.97 6.44
C SER A 151 -13.95 -18.05 6.72
#